data_AF-A0AAD7VKZ8-F1
#
_entry.id   AF-A0AAD7VKZ8-F1
#
_cell.length_a   1.000
_cell.length_b   1.000
_cell.length_c   1.000
_cell.angle_alpha   90.00
_cell.angle_beta   90.00
_cell.angle_gamma   90.00
#
_symmetry.space_group_name_H-M   'P 1'
#
loop_
_entity.id
_entity.type
_entity.pdbx_description
1 polymer ?
#
loop_
_entity_poly.entity_id
_entity_poly.type
_entity_poly.pdbx_seq_one_letter_code
_entity_poly.pdbx_strand_id
1 'polypeptide(L)'
;MEEIRLVALANYNSFSEEQKEEINKIFSAMDKNGDEKVDYLEFFAYCKKIYGGDYYFHSLFLLIDQNGDGKLDFQDVMTLCYIWASGRPFCDGCGKFITGLFFTCVCCRFESSENYDLCTPCYNIRRFYFHRHTEFLDNYTFSLQLQTEINGAEETNSQPPQSQNTPEAPASSFRHEAPTFSSRREAPASSSRRGNSKGKRKSAFEFIASALSIAASIVTIAAAGDS
;
A
#
# COMPACT_ATOMS: atom_id res chain seq x y z
N MET A 1 17.53 5.09 -10.36
CA MET A 1 17.87 5.61 -9.02
C MET A 1 17.75 7.10 -8.91
N GLU A 2 18.29 7.88 -9.86
CA GLU A 2 18.23 9.35 -9.76
C GLU A 2 16.81 9.91 -9.59
N GLU A 3 15.85 9.44 -10.40
CA GLU A 3 14.45 9.82 -10.26
C GLU A 3 13.88 9.50 -8.87
N ILE A 4 14.26 8.35 -8.29
CA ILE A 4 13.84 7.95 -6.94
C ILE A 4 14.43 8.89 -5.88
N ARG A 5 15.70 9.30 -6.03
CA ARG A 5 16.36 10.26 -5.12
C ARG A 5 15.67 11.63 -5.18
N LEU A 6 15.37 12.11 -6.39
CA LEU A 6 14.66 13.38 -6.58
C LEU A 6 13.26 13.34 -5.98
N VAL A 7 12.53 12.22 -6.14
CA VAL A 7 11.20 12.05 -5.52
C VAL A 7 11.32 11.95 -3.99
N ALA A 8 12.32 11.25 -3.46
CA ALA A 8 12.57 11.18 -2.02
C ALA A 8 12.82 12.57 -1.44
N LEU A 9 13.70 13.36 -2.07
CA LEU A 9 13.98 14.75 -1.68
C LEU A 9 12.73 15.63 -1.77
N ALA A 10 11.93 15.49 -2.84
CA ALA A 10 10.70 16.25 -3.00
C ALA A 10 9.66 15.93 -1.91
N ASN A 11 9.55 14.66 -1.50
CA ASN A 11 8.69 14.25 -0.37
C ASN A 11 9.24 14.75 0.95
N TYR A 12 10.56 14.65 1.16
CA TYR A 12 11.20 15.14 2.38
C TYR A 12 10.99 16.65 2.58
N ASN A 13 11.13 17.43 1.51
CA ASN A 13 10.92 18.87 1.57
C ASN A 13 9.47 19.26 1.87
N SER A 14 8.50 18.40 1.59
CA SER A 14 7.09 18.62 1.92
C SER A 14 6.68 18.04 3.28
N PHE A 15 7.54 17.26 3.94
CA PHE A 15 7.30 16.72 5.27
C PHE A 15 7.18 17.81 6.35
N SER A 16 6.33 17.55 7.34
CA SER A 16 6.29 18.29 8.60
C SER A 16 7.58 18.07 9.38
N GLU A 17 7.86 18.94 10.35
CA GLU A 17 9.04 18.78 11.20
C GLU A 17 9.01 17.49 12.01
N GLU A 18 7.83 17.02 12.42
CA GLU A 18 7.66 15.73 13.09
C GLU A 18 8.07 14.55 12.19
N GLN A 19 7.70 14.58 10.91
CA GLN A 19 8.05 13.55 9.94
C GLN A 19 9.54 13.56 9.59
N LYS A 20 10.14 14.74 9.46
CA LYS A 20 11.60 14.86 9.27
C LYS A 20 12.35 14.31 10.48
N GLU A 21 11.83 14.57 11.68
CA GLU A 21 12.39 14.04 12.92
C GLU A 21 12.28 12.51 13.02
N GLU A 22 11.23 11.89 12.47
CA GLU A 22 11.16 10.42 12.34
C GLU A 22 12.30 9.87 11.45
N ILE A 23 12.63 10.55 10.36
CA ILE A 23 13.74 10.15 9.47
C ILE A 23 15.09 10.33 10.17
N ASN A 24 15.28 11.41 10.93
CA ASN A 24 16.47 11.61 11.76
C ASN A 24 16.62 10.48 12.79
N LYS A 25 15.53 10.09 13.47
CA LYS A 25 15.55 8.97 14.42
C LYS A 25 15.94 7.65 13.76
N ILE A 26 15.45 7.40 12.55
CA ILE A 26 15.82 6.22 11.76
C ILE A 26 17.31 6.25 11.40
N PHE A 27 17.82 7.41 10.96
CA PHE A 27 19.25 7.61 10.68
C PHE A 27 20.12 7.32 11.90
N SER A 28 19.83 7.98 13.03
CA SER A 28 20.55 7.79 14.30
C SER A 28 20.39 6.38 14.88
N ALA A 29 19.32 5.66 14.54
CA ALA A 29 19.15 4.27 14.95
C ALA A 29 20.04 3.31 14.15
N MET A 30 20.36 3.66 12.89
CA MET A 30 21.28 2.92 12.03
C MET A 30 22.74 3.22 12.35
N ASP A 31 23.12 4.49 12.43
CA ASP A 31 24.47 4.96 12.76
C ASP A 31 24.80 4.64 14.22
N LYS A 32 25.42 3.48 14.48
CA LYS A 32 25.70 2.99 15.84
C LYS A 32 26.95 3.60 16.42
N ASN A 33 27.93 3.89 15.56
CA ASN A 33 29.21 4.41 15.98
C ASN A 33 29.24 5.95 16.09
N GLY A 34 28.23 6.63 15.53
CA GLY A 34 28.06 8.09 15.59
C GLY A 34 28.98 8.86 14.65
N ASP A 35 29.41 8.25 13.54
CA ASP A 35 30.31 8.88 12.56
C ASP A 35 29.57 9.67 11.46
N GLU A 36 28.27 9.90 11.65
CA GLU A 36 27.37 10.63 10.76
C GLU A 36 27.18 9.93 9.40
N LYS A 37 27.52 8.65 9.32
CA LYS A 37 27.29 7.79 8.16
C LYS A 37 26.88 6.40 8.62
N VAL A 38 26.30 5.64 7.71
CA VAL A 38 25.87 4.26 7.99
C VAL A 38 26.66 3.31 7.10
N ASP A 39 27.53 2.50 7.69
CA ASP A 39 28.22 1.46 6.94
C ASP A 39 27.32 0.24 6.64
N TYR A 40 27.81 -0.68 5.80
CA TYR A 40 27.03 -1.86 5.42
C TYR A 40 26.66 -2.76 6.62
N LEU A 41 27.53 -2.90 7.63
CA LEU A 41 27.27 -3.74 8.79
C LEU A 41 26.18 -3.13 9.68
N GLU A 42 26.22 -1.81 9.86
CA GLU A 42 25.19 -1.05 10.58
C GLU A 42 23.83 -1.14 9.89
N PHE A 43 23.81 -0.87 8.58
CA PHE A 43 22.61 -1.02 7.74
C PHE A 43 22.05 -2.45 7.81
N PHE A 44 22.92 -3.45 7.67
CA PHE A 44 22.52 -4.85 7.70
C PHE A 44 21.96 -5.27 9.05
N ALA A 45 22.63 -4.89 10.15
CA ALA A 45 22.17 -5.17 11.50
C ALA A 45 20.79 -4.55 11.77
N TYR A 46 20.58 -3.30 11.33
CA TYR A 46 19.29 -2.63 11.42
C TYR A 46 18.21 -3.34 10.62
N CYS A 47 18.47 -3.65 9.34
CA CYS A 47 17.51 -4.32 8.47
C CYS A 47 17.15 -5.73 8.98
N LYS A 48 18.15 -6.49 9.44
CA LYS A 48 17.93 -7.82 10.03
C LYS A 48 17.03 -7.77 11.26
N LYS A 49 17.20 -6.75 12.12
CA LYS A 49 16.35 -6.55 13.31
C LYS A 49 14.90 -6.28 12.96
N ILE A 50 14.62 -5.57 11.87
CA ILE A 50 13.25 -5.17 11.47
C ILE A 50 12.58 -6.22 10.59
N TYR A 51 13.30 -6.80 9.63
CA TYR A 51 12.72 -7.59 8.54
C TYR A 51 13.08 -9.08 8.60
N GLY A 52 13.96 -9.50 9.51
CA GLY A 52 14.18 -10.92 9.82
C GLY A 52 14.93 -11.75 8.77
N GLY A 53 15.47 -11.19 7.68
CA GLY A 53 16.26 -11.96 6.70
C GLY A 53 16.92 -11.18 5.56
N ASP A 54 17.92 -11.79 4.91
CA ASP A 54 19.11 -11.09 4.39
C ASP A 54 19.27 -11.00 2.85
N TYR A 55 18.36 -11.55 2.05
CA TYR A 55 18.72 -11.92 0.66
C TYR A 55 18.91 -10.76 -0.32
N TYR A 56 18.38 -9.56 -0.05
CA TYR A 56 18.41 -8.44 -1.02
C TYR A 56 19.09 -7.17 -0.52
N PHE A 57 19.44 -7.12 0.77
CA PHE A 57 19.97 -5.91 1.42
C PHE A 57 21.31 -5.46 0.85
N HIS A 58 22.22 -6.38 0.52
CA HIS A 58 23.51 -5.98 -0.07
C HIS A 58 23.34 -5.27 -1.42
N SER A 59 22.50 -5.82 -2.30
CA SER A 59 22.24 -5.21 -3.61
C SER A 59 21.52 -3.87 -3.50
N LEU A 60 20.65 -3.71 -2.49
CA LEU A 60 19.97 -2.45 -2.22
C LEU A 60 20.95 -1.41 -1.66
N PHE A 61 21.81 -1.80 -0.72
CA PHE A 61 22.82 -0.91 -0.12
C PHE A 61 23.68 -0.24 -1.19
N LEU A 62 24.29 -1.06 -2.07
CA LEU A 62 25.13 -0.58 -3.16
C LEU A 62 24.39 0.31 -4.16
N LEU A 63 23.07 0.12 -4.28
CA LEU A 63 22.24 0.89 -5.19
C LEU A 63 21.86 2.26 -4.60
N ILE A 64 21.74 2.32 -3.28
CA ILE A 64 21.40 3.53 -2.55
C ILE A 64 22.64 4.42 -2.43
N ASP A 65 23.76 3.86 -1.95
CA ASP A 65 25.08 4.52 -1.85
C ASP A 65 25.41 5.28 -3.14
N GLN A 66 25.14 6.59 -3.13
CA GLN A 66 25.17 7.40 -4.35
C GLN A 66 26.60 7.72 -4.78
N ASN A 67 27.45 8.00 -3.81
CA ASN A 67 28.82 8.45 -4.04
C ASN A 67 29.81 7.27 -4.13
N GLY A 68 29.37 6.06 -3.76
CA GLY A 68 30.15 4.83 -3.82
C GLY A 68 31.26 4.78 -2.77
N ASP A 69 31.13 5.52 -1.67
CA ASP A 69 32.12 5.56 -0.60
C ASP A 69 32.00 4.40 0.39
N GLY A 70 31.01 3.52 0.18
CA GLY A 70 30.75 2.35 1.00
C GLY A 70 29.96 2.68 2.27
N LYS A 71 29.41 3.89 2.37
CA LYS A 71 28.59 4.35 3.49
C LYS A 71 27.37 5.11 2.97
N LEU A 72 26.30 5.11 3.75
CA LEU A 72 25.09 5.88 3.45
C LEU A 72 25.12 7.17 4.27
N ASP A 73 25.06 8.30 3.59
CA ASP A 73 24.83 9.59 4.24
C ASP A 73 23.32 9.81 4.52
N PHE A 74 22.98 10.96 5.09
CA PHE A 74 21.59 11.27 5.40
C PHE A 74 20.67 11.28 4.16
N GLN A 75 21.17 11.73 3.01
CA GLN A 75 20.39 11.78 1.77
C GLN A 75 20.15 10.37 1.20
N ASP A 76 21.13 9.48 1.35
CA ASP A 76 21.01 8.07 1.04
C ASP A 76 19.96 7.38 1.94
N VAL A 77 19.99 7.61 3.25
CA VAL A 77 19.02 7.05 4.20
C VAL A 77 17.62 7.64 3.99
N MET A 78 17.49 8.92 3.65
CA MET A 78 16.22 9.51 3.25
C MET A 78 15.64 8.78 2.01
N THR A 79 16.50 8.47 1.04
CA THR A 79 16.10 7.69 -0.16
C THR A 79 15.66 6.28 0.23
N LEU A 80 16.38 5.62 1.14
CA LEU A 80 16.03 4.32 1.70
C LEU A 80 14.64 4.35 2.38
N CYS A 81 14.38 5.34 3.22
CA CYS A 81 13.10 5.54 3.89
C CYS A 81 11.96 5.71 2.88
N TYR A 82 12.16 6.49 1.81
CA TYR A 82 11.17 6.60 0.74
C TYR A 82 10.93 5.26 0.03
N ILE A 83 11.98 4.49 -0.26
CA ILE A 83 11.87 3.17 -0.90
C ILE A 83 11.01 2.23 -0.05
N TRP A 84 11.28 2.15 1.25
CA TRP A 84 10.50 1.32 2.18
C TRP A 84 9.06 1.79 2.30
N ALA A 85 8.84 3.09 2.51
CA ALA A 85 7.51 3.64 2.73
C ALA A 85 6.62 3.61 1.47
N SER A 86 7.21 3.69 0.28
CA SER A 86 6.47 3.62 -0.99
C SER A 86 6.09 2.19 -1.40
N GLY A 87 6.59 1.16 -0.69
CA GLY A 87 6.28 -0.24 -0.99
C GLY A 87 6.78 -0.70 -2.36
N ARG A 88 7.87 -0.08 -2.86
CA ARG A 88 8.44 -0.45 -4.17
C ARG A 88 8.95 -1.89 -4.13
N PRO A 89 8.60 -2.73 -5.12
CA PRO A 89 8.89 -4.15 -5.05
C PRO A 89 10.34 -4.50 -5.38
N PHE A 90 10.74 -5.69 -4.94
CA PHE A 90 11.90 -6.40 -5.47
C PHE A 90 11.43 -7.38 -6.53
N CYS A 91 12.28 -7.67 -7.50
CA CYS A 91 11.93 -8.61 -8.56
C CYS A 91 11.99 -10.06 -8.06
N ASP A 92 10.88 -10.80 -8.15
CA ASP A 92 10.82 -12.21 -7.76
C ASP A 92 11.67 -13.15 -8.65
N GLY A 93 12.02 -12.68 -9.85
CA GLY A 93 12.89 -13.42 -10.77
C GLY A 93 14.37 -13.32 -10.43
N CYS A 94 14.88 -12.13 -10.11
CA CYS A 94 16.32 -11.88 -9.92
C CYS A 94 16.72 -11.32 -8.56
N GLY A 95 15.76 -11.04 -7.67
CA GLY A 95 15.98 -10.50 -6.33
C GLY A 95 16.39 -9.02 -6.28
N LYS A 96 16.55 -8.36 -7.42
CA LYS A 96 17.03 -6.97 -7.45
C LYS A 96 15.88 -6.00 -7.20
N PHE A 97 16.18 -4.91 -6.51
CA PHE A 97 15.26 -3.79 -6.35
C PHE A 97 14.83 -3.24 -7.72
N ILE A 98 13.52 -2.99 -7.86
CA ILE A 98 12.94 -2.48 -9.11
C ILE A 98 12.93 -0.96 -9.07
N THR A 99 13.72 -0.34 -9.94
CA THR A 99 13.87 1.13 -9.96
C THR A 99 12.90 1.86 -10.88
N GLY A 100 12.10 1.15 -11.68
CA GLY A 100 11.27 1.76 -12.74
C GLY A 100 10.05 0.90 -13.05
N LEU A 101 9.69 0.83 -14.33
CA LEU A 101 8.59 -0.02 -14.80
C LEU A 101 8.78 -1.47 -14.35
N PHE A 102 7.69 -2.07 -13.90
CA PHE A 102 7.63 -3.48 -13.55
C PHE A 102 6.30 -4.07 -13.93
N PHE A 103 6.30 -5.40 -14.04
CA PHE A 103 5.14 -6.20 -14.32
C PHE A 103 4.70 -6.90 -13.06
N THR A 104 3.42 -6.78 -12.71
CA THR A 104 2.82 -7.44 -11.55
C THR A 104 1.82 -8.48 -12.04
N CYS A 105 1.78 -9.65 -11.39
CA CYS A 105 0.78 -10.66 -11.66
C CYS A 105 -0.59 -10.19 -11.13
N VAL A 106 -1.58 -10.09 -12.01
CA VAL A 106 -2.93 -9.64 -11.67
C VAL A 106 -3.57 -10.59 -10.66
N CYS A 107 -3.53 -11.91 -10.92
CA CYS A 107 -4.12 -12.92 -10.04
C CYS A 107 -3.54 -12.86 -8.63
N CYS A 108 -2.21 -12.79 -8.48
CA CYS A 108 -1.58 -12.72 -7.16
C CYS A 108 -1.90 -11.43 -6.39
N ARG A 109 -2.25 -10.35 -7.09
CA ARG A 109 -2.64 -9.11 -6.43
C ARG A 109 -4.05 -9.16 -5.83
N PHE A 110 -4.91 -10.06 -6.29
CA PHE A 110 -6.28 -10.21 -5.81
C PHE A 110 -6.49 -11.47 -4.95
N GLU A 111 -5.77 -12.55 -5.21
CA GLU A 111 -6.05 -13.87 -4.65
C GLU A 111 -5.04 -14.35 -3.60
N SER A 112 -3.86 -13.75 -3.52
CA SER A 112 -2.80 -14.17 -2.58
C SER A 112 -2.37 -13.08 -1.60
N SER A 113 -1.79 -13.50 -0.48
CA SER A 113 -1.16 -12.62 0.51
C SER A 113 0.19 -12.05 0.04
N GLU A 114 0.74 -12.58 -1.06
CA GLU A 114 2.02 -12.20 -1.61
C GLU A 114 1.85 -11.77 -3.07
N ASN A 115 2.52 -10.67 -3.45
CA ASN A 115 2.54 -10.20 -4.82
C ASN A 115 3.56 -11.00 -5.62
N TYR A 116 3.49 -10.91 -6.95
CA TYR A 116 4.53 -11.44 -7.82
C TYR A 116 4.92 -10.38 -8.86
N ASP A 117 6.06 -9.74 -8.63
CA ASP A 117 6.54 -8.55 -9.32
C ASP A 117 7.85 -8.83 -10.06
N LEU A 118 7.93 -8.41 -11.32
CA LEU A 118 9.04 -8.67 -12.21
C LEU A 118 9.58 -7.37 -12.81
N CYS A 119 10.90 -7.20 -12.77
CA CYS A 119 11.55 -6.16 -13.57
C CYS A 119 11.40 -6.46 -15.07
N THR A 120 11.44 -5.42 -15.90
CA THR A 120 11.32 -5.55 -17.37
C THR A 120 12.26 -6.61 -17.96
N PRO A 121 13.56 -6.71 -17.57
CA PRO A 121 14.43 -7.78 -18.06
C PRO A 121 13.93 -9.20 -17.74
N CYS A 122 13.49 -9.44 -16.50
CA CYS A 122 13.01 -10.76 -16.08
C CYS A 122 11.69 -11.13 -16.75
N TYR A 123 10.80 -10.16 -16.94
CA TYR A 123 9.56 -10.37 -17.69
C TYR A 123 9.86 -10.72 -19.15
N ASN A 124 10.75 -9.98 -19.82
CA ASN A 124 11.10 -10.17 -21.22
C ASN A 124 11.67 -11.57 -21.51
N ILE A 125 12.53 -12.10 -20.64
CA ILE A 125 13.12 -13.44 -20.79
C ILE A 125 12.29 -14.56 -20.16
N ARG A 126 11.09 -14.25 -19.64
CA ARG A 126 10.20 -15.18 -18.93
C ARG A 126 10.86 -15.86 -17.73
N ARG A 127 11.60 -15.11 -16.92
CA ARG A 127 12.24 -15.59 -15.68
C ARG A 127 11.23 -15.71 -14.52
N PHE A 128 10.18 -16.50 -14.74
CA PHE A 128 9.13 -16.80 -13.78
C PHE A 128 8.68 -18.26 -13.91
N TYR A 129 9.62 -19.17 -14.12
CA TYR A 129 9.38 -20.56 -14.51
C TYR A 129 8.48 -21.35 -13.54
N PHE A 130 8.46 -20.98 -12.26
CA PHE A 130 7.65 -21.63 -11.23
C PHE A 130 6.35 -20.89 -10.92
N HIS A 131 6.13 -19.73 -11.55
CA HIS A 131 4.91 -18.97 -11.41
C HIS A 131 3.87 -19.44 -12.42
N ARG A 132 2.66 -19.75 -11.95
CA ARG A 132 1.63 -20.43 -12.75
C ARG A 132 0.72 -19.51 -13.54
N HIS A 133 0.65 -18.23 -13.18
CA HIS A 133 -0.18 -17.26 -13.87
C HIS A 133 0.56 -16.64 -15.06
N THR A 134 -0.18 -16.28 -16.10
CA THR A 134 0.34 -15.62 -17.30
C THR A 134 -0.15 -14.19 -17.46
N GLU A 135 -1.08 -13.77 -16.61
CA GLU A 135 -1.70 -12.45 -16.64
C GLU A 135 -0.85 -11.46 -15.84
N PHE A 136 -0.06 -10.68 -16.58
CA PHE A 136 0.80 -9.64 -16.05
C PHE A 136 0.41 -8.31 -16.67
N LEU A 137 0.41 -7.26 -15.84
CA LEU A 137 0.27 -5.88 -16.29
C LEU A 137 1.44 -5.06 -15.77
N ASP A 138 1.85 -4.06 -16.54
CA ASP A 138 2.78 -3.08 -16.00
C ASP A 138 2.10 -2.25 -14.89
N ASN A 139 2.91 -1.65 -14.03
CA ASN A 139 2.42 -0.92 -12.85
C ASN A 139 1.45 0.23 -13.18
N TYR A 140 1.55 0.87 -14.36
CA TYR A 140 0.61 1.91 -14.76
C TYR A 140 -0.70 1.32 -15.25
N THR A 141 -0.64 0.30 -16.11
CA THR A 141 -1.84 -0.38 -16.61
C THR A 141 -2.60 -1.06 -15.47
N PHE A 142 -1.90 -1.69 -14.53
CA PHE A 142 -2.52 -2.26 -13.33
C PHE A 142 -3.20 -1.18 -12.47
N SER A 143 -2.55 -0.03 -12.29
CA SER A 143 -3.12 1.10 -11.55
C SER A 143 -4.40 1.64 -12.21
N LEU A 144 -4.46 1.66 -13.54
CA LEU A 144 -5.68 2.05 -14.28
C LEU A 144 -6.79 1.03 -14.11
N GLN A 145 -6.48 -0.27 -14.16
CA GLN A 145 -7.47 -1.32 -13.93
C GLN A 145 -8.09 -1.22 -12.53
N LEU A 146 -7.27 -1.05 -11.48
CA LEU A 146 -7.77 -0.87 -10.12
C LEU A 146 -8.70 0.34 -9.99
N GLN A 147 -8.36 1.46 -10.64
CA GLN A 147 -9.23 2.65 -10.64
C GLN A 147 -10.59 2.36 -11.28
N THR A 148 -10.63 1.62 -12.39
CA THR A 148 -11.89 1.25 -13.05
C THR A 148 -12.74 0.34 -12.18
N GLU A 149 -12.14 -0.62 -11.48
CA GLU A 149 -12.85 -1.53 -10.56
C GLU A 149 -13.43 -0.78 -9.35
N ILE A 150 -12.66 0.15 -8.75
CA ILE A 150 -13.14 0.99 -7.64
C ILE A 150 -14.34 1.84 -8.07
N ASN A 151 -14.24 2.51 -9.23
CA ASN A 151 -15.33 3.36 -9.72
C ASN A 151 -16.58 2.52 -10.08
N GLY A 152 -16.40 1.34 -10.68
CA GLY A 152 -17.50 0.44 -11.01
C GLY A 152 -18.21 -0.12 -9.77
N ALA A 153 -17.48 -0.38 -8.68
CA ALA A 153 -18.06 -0.86 -7.42
C ALA A 153 -18.96 0.20 -6.73
N GLU A 154 -18.62 1.49 -6.84
CA GLU A 154 -19.42 2.60 -6.31
C GLU A 154 -20.77 2.76 -7.04
N GLU A 155 -20.84 2.44 -8.34
CA GLU A 155 -22.07 2.51 -9.14
C GLU A 155 -23.05 1.37 -8.81
N THR A 156 -22.57 0.15 -8.56
CA THR A 156 -23.42 -0.99 -8.19
C THR A 156 -24.09 -0.87 -6.83
N ASN A 157 -23.57 -0.02 -5.92
CA ASN A 157 -24.13 0.15 -4.57
C ASN A 157 -25.18 1.28 -4.49
N SER A 158 -25.56 1.88 -5.63
CA SER A 158 -26.49 3.01 -5.72
C SER A 158 -27.84 2.68 -6.40
N GLN A 159 -28.05 1.44 -6.85
CA GLN A 159 -29.33 1.05 -7.46
C GLN A 159 -30.31 0.48 -6.41
N PRO A 160 -31.53 1.04 -6.26
CA PRO A 160 -32.58 0.38 -5.48
C PRO A 160 -33.05 -0.89 -6.21
N PRO A 161 -33.53 -1.92 -5.48
CA PRO A 161 -33.96 -3.17 -6.10
C PRO A 161 -35.12 -2.90 -7.06
N GLN A 162 -34.90 -3.14 -8.36
CA GLN A 162 -35.95 -3.05 -9.37
C GLN A 162 -36.93 -4.21 -9.19
N SER A 163 -38.17 -3.86 -8.82
CA SER A 163 -39.31 -4.76 -8.77
C SER A 163 -39.60 -5.32 -10.17
N GLN A 164 -39.56 -6.63 -10.32
CA GLN A 164 -40.02 -7.32 -11.53
C GLN A 164 -41.54 -7.16 -11.64
N ASN A 165 -42.00 -6.35 -12.59
CA ASN A 165 -43.39 -6.35 -13.02
C ASN A 165 -43.57 -7.41 -14.12
N THR A 166 -44.29 -8.48 -13.78
CA THR A 166 -44.85 -9.43 -14.75
C THR A 166 -45.96 -8.76 -15.57
N PRO A 167 -46.12 -9.05 -16.88
CA PRO A 167 -47.27 -8.57 -17.65
C PRO A 167 -48.50 -9.44 -17.40
N GLU A 168 -49.61 -8.78 -17.05
CA GLU A 168 -50.92 -9.37 -16.78
C GLU A 168 -51.74 -9.45 -18.08
N ALA A 169 -52.48 -10.55 -18.27
CA ALA A 169 -53.52 -10.73 -19.30
C ALA A 169 -54.92 -10.67 -18.65
N PRO A 170 -55.98 -10.29 -19.39
CA PRO A 170 -57.12 -9.59 -18.79
C PRO A 170 -58.33 -10.50 -18.49
N ALA A 171 -59.06 -10.22 -17.42
CA ALA A 171 -60.47 -10.60 -17.29
C ALA A 171 -61.25 -9.74 -16.27
N SER A 172 -62.18 -8.95 -16.82
CA SER A 172 -63.52 -8.60 -16.34
C SER A 172 -63.95 -8.81 -14.87
N SER A 173 -64.31 -7.68 -14.25
CA SER A 173 -65.55 -7.37 -13.49
C SER A 173 -65.91 -8.09 -12.17
N PHE A 174 -66.41 -7.24 -11.24
CA PHE A 174 -67.31 -7.48 -10.08
C PHE A 174 -66.70 -7.36 -8.66
N ARG A 175 -66.75 -6.12 -8.14
CA ARG A 175 -67.38 -5.61 -6.90
C ARG A 175 -67.43 -6.44 -5.58
N HIS A 176 -67.15 -5.69 -4.49
CA HIS A 176 -67.55 -5.84 -3.06
C HIS A 176 -66.81 -6.96 -2.30
N GLU A 177 -66.28 -6.83 -1.08
CA GLU A 177 -66.58 -6.02 0.11
C GLU A 177 -65.37 -6.08 1.08
N ALA A 178 -65.19 -5.04 1.92
CA ALA A 178 -64.43 -5.14 3.18
C ALA A 178 -65.40 -5.50 4.31
N PRO A 179 -64.97 -6.09 5.45
CA PRO A 179 -64.60 -5.20 6.56
C PRO A 179 -63.55 -5.72 7.58
N THR A 180 -62.82 -4.75 8.13
CA THR A 180 -62.39 -4.57 9.55
C THR A 180 -61.80 -5.75 10.36
N PHE A 181 -60.58 -5.56 10.90
CA PHE A 181 -60.41 -5.46 12.36
C PHE A 181 -59.10 -4.79 12.78
N SER A 182 -59.21 -4.08 13.91
CA SER A 182 -58.24 -3.23 14.62
C SER A 182 -57.18 -4.02 15.37
N SER A 183 -55.94 -3.52 15.42
CA SER A 183 -55.27 -3.27 16.71
C SER A 183 -54.04 -2.38 16.55
N ARG A 184 -53.94 -1.41 17.46
CA ARG A 184 -52.90 -0.38 17.62
C ARG A 184 -52.10 -0.71 18.89
N ARG A 185 -50.77 -0.57 18.83
CA ARG A 185 -49.85 0.03 19.84
C ARG A 185 -48.40 -0.24 19.39
N GLU A 186 -47.71 0.78 18.87
CA GLU A 186 -46.81 1.71 19.59
C GLU A 186 -45.38 1.15 19.74
N ALA A 187 -44.46 1.71 18.95
CA ALA A 187 -43.02 1.50 19.02
C ALA A 187 -42.35 2.66 19.79
N PRO A 188 -41.27 2.43 20.56
CA PRO A 188 -40.52 3.50 21.16
C PRO A 188 -39.53 4.10 20.15
N ALA A 189 -39.51 5.43 20.11
CA ALA A 189 -38.46 6.19 19.47
C ALA A 189 -37.14 6.00 20.22
N SER A 190 -36.07 5.66 19.50
CA SER A 190 -34.73 5.99 19.93
C SER A 190 -33.99 6.66 18.76
N SER A 191 -33.58 7.88 19.05
CA SER A 191 -32.79 8.77 18.21
C SER A 191 -31.38 8.20 18.06
N SER A 192 -30.93 8.01 16.82
CA SER A 192 -29.51 7.85 16.54
C SER A 192 -29.07 8.91 15.54
N ARG A 193 -28.19 9.78 16.03
CA ARG A 193 -27.50 10.83 15.28
C ARG A 193 -26.66 10.18 14.18
N ARG A 194 -27.02 10.41 12.92
CA ARG A 194 -26.15 10.10 11.77
C ARG A 194 -24.98 11.07 11.73
N GLY A 195 -23.82 10.62 12.23
CA GLY A 195 -22.54 11.21 11.90
C GLY A 195 -22.18 10.87 10.46
N ASN A 196 -22.12 11.88 9.61
CA ASN A 196 -21.74 11.76 8.20
C ASN A 196 -20.21 11.77 8.12
N SER A 197 -19.56 10.61 8.22
CA SER A 197 -18.11 10.51 7.97
C SER A 197 -17.88 10.37 6.46
N LYS A 198 -17.71 11.50 5.77
CA LYS A 198 -17.06 11.52 4.47
C LYS A 198 -15.62 11.00 4.67
N GLY A 199 -15.32 9.79 4.20
CA GLY A 199 -13.95 9.29 4.18
C GLY A 199 -13.09 10.20 3.32
N LYS A 200 -12.24 11.02 3.95
CA LYS A 200 -11.19 11.75 3.23
C LYS A 200 -10.24 10.70 2.68
N ARG A 201 -10.10 10.66 1.35
CA ARG A 201 -9.03 9.91 0.68
C ARG A 201 -7.71 10.48 1.19
N LYS A 202 -6.98 9.69 1.98
CA LYS A 202 -5.64 10.04 2.42
C LYS A 202 -4.77 10.24 1.18
N SER A 203 -4.02 11.33 1.11
CA SER A 203 -3.10 11.53 -0.01
C SER A 203 -2.00 10.47 0.02
N ALA A 204 -1.34 10.20 -1.11
CA ALA A 204 -0.17 9.30 -1.15
C ALA A 204 0.91 9.72 -0.13
N PHE A 205 0.96 11.02 0.19
CA PHE A 205 1.81 11.61 1.21
C PHE A 205 1.40 11.20 2.64
N GLU A 206 0.10 11.20 2.97
CA GLU A 206 -0.39 10.68 4.26
C GLU A 206 -0.17 9.16 4.40
N PHE A 207 -0.09 8.43 3.29
CA PHE A 207 0.25 7.00 3.30
C PHE A 207 1.73 6.75 3.59
N ILE A 208 2.63 7.48 2.94
CA ILE A 208 4.08 7.44 3.22
C ILE A 208 4.36 7.85 4.67
N ALA A 209 3.70 8.92 5.14
CA ALA A 209 3.75 9.36 6.53
C ALA A 209 3.30 8.27 7.53
N SER A 210 2.17 7.62 7.24
CA SER A 210 1.66 6.54 8.08
C SER A 210 2.60 5.33 8.10
N ALA A 211 3.28 5.03 6.99
CA ALA A 211 4.24 3.94 6.90
C ALA A 211 5.55 4.25 7.66
N LEU A 212 6.03 5.49 7.60
CA LEU A 212 7.19 5.94 8.39
C LEU A 212 6.91 5.87 9.89
N SER A 213 5.72 6.29 10.32
CA SER A 213 5.33 6.24 11.74
C SER A 213 5.16 4.80 12.26
N ILE A 214 4.74 3.85 11.41
CA ILE A 214 4.75 2.42 11.74
C ILE A 214 6.18 1.90 11.86
N ALA A 215 7.08 2.26 10.93
CA ALA A 215 8.48 1.86 11.00
C ALA A 215 9.15 2.39 12.28
N ALA A 216 8.91 3.64 12.66
CA ALA A 216 9.39 4.24 13.92
C ALA A 216 8.82 3.53 15.17
N SER A 217 7.56 3.10 15.11
CA SER A 217 6.93 2.33 16.20
C SER A 217 7.56 0.94 16.37
N ILE A 218 7.88 0.25 15.27
CA ILE A 218 8.60 -1.04 15.30
C ILE A 218 10.00 -0.87 15.91
N VAL A 219 10.70 0.22 15.57
CA VAL A 219 12.02 0.55 16.16
C VAL A 219 11.94 0.73 17.67
N THR A 220 10.90 1.41 18.16
CA THR A 220 10.72 1.67 19.60
C THR A 220 10.44 0.39 20.39
N ILE A 221 9.62 -0.52 19.84
CA ILE A 221 9.33 -1.81 20.45
C ILE A 221 10.57 -2.71 20.47
N ALA A 222 11.35 -2.70 19.38
CA ALA A 222 12.55 -3.51 19.28
C ALA A 222 13.70 -2.97 20.15
N ALA A 223 13.73 -1.68 20.51
CA ALA A 223 14.69 -1.13 21.47
C ALA A 223 14.36 -1.47 22.94
N ALA A 224 13.08 -1.70 23.26
CA ALA A 224 12.63 -2.04 24.61
C ALA A 224 12.81 -3.53 24.99
N GLY A 225 13.10 -4.39 24.01
CA GLY A 225 13.31 -5.83 24.22
C GLY A 225 14.75 -6.24 24.56
N ASP A 226 15.70 -5.30 24.54
CA ASP A 226 17.13 -5.53 24.84
C ASP A 226 17.53 -5.01 26.26
N SER A 227 16.55 -4.81 27.17
CA SER A 227 16.77 -4.39 28.58
C SER A 227 16.66 -5.54 29.58
#